data_AF-A0A7S3E353-F1
#
_entry.id   AF-A0A7S3E353-F1
#
_cell.length_a   1.000
_cell.length_b   1.000
_cell.length_c   1.000
_cell.angle_alpha   90.00
_cell.angle_beta   90.00
_cell.angle_gamma   90.00
#
_symmetry.space_group_name_H-M   'P 1'
#
loop_
_entity.id
_entity.type
_entity.pdbx_description
1 polymer ?
#
loop_
_entity_poly.entity_id
_entity_poly.type
_entity_poly.pdbx_seq_one_letter_code
_entity_poly.pdbx_strand_id
1 'polypeptide(L)'
;MALARGARTLLPRAARGMLCQQQQQATFLSFLGKRAAKEAFDKGVKAVATVLDGKYMESHFVHPYLNKNAQFVGEDYNGNKYYEITEGVLYGRHRWVVYKDVFDYSPASVPAEWHGWLHNINDDAPTRVKFLEPSYKAPAVSYKYLGYQPKGSYRQKLALGRAKRNWKKYEAWTPPAK
;
A
#
# COMPACT_ATOMS: atom_id res chain seq x y z
N MET A 1 -1.75 60.55 -29.47
CA MET A 1 -2.58 59.32 -29.44
C MET A 1 -2.71 58.84 -28.00
N ALA A 2 -3.91 58.93 -27.43
CA ALA A 2 -4.18 58.73 -26.02
C ALA A 2 -4.27 57.25 -25.63
N LEU A 3 -3.53 56.84 -24.60
CA LEU A 3 -3.67 55.53 -23.95
C LEU A 3 -4.66 55.65 -22.78
N ALA A 4 -5.90 55.19 -22.98
CA ALA A 4 -6.90 55.05 -21.93
C ALA A 4 -6.48 53.92 -20.97
N ARG A 5 -5.95 54.28 -19.80
CA ARG A 5 -5.70 53.35 -18.70
C ARG A 5 -7.03 53.09 -17.98
N GLY A 6 -7.55 51.87 -18.12
CA GLY A 6 -8.79 51.42 -17.51
C GLY A 6 -8.80 51.61 -16.00
N ALA A 7 -9.91 52.16 -15.50
CA ALA A 7 -10.17 52.37 -14.08
C ALA A 7 -10.19 51.03 -13.34
N ARG A 8 -9.23 50.83 -12.43
CA ARG A 8 -9.30 49.77 -11.41
C ARG A 8 -10.31 50.20 -10.35
N THR A 9 -11.52 49.66 -10.44
CA THR A 9 -12.50 49.73 -9.36
C THR A 9 -11.97 48.93 -8.17
N LEU A 10 -11.56 49.64 -7.10
CA LEU A 10 -11.18 49.02 -5.84
C LEU A 10 -12.46 48.60 -5.10
N LEU A 11 -12.78 47.31 -5.17
CA LEU A 11 -13.88 46.75 -4.37
C LEU A 11 -13.63 46.95 -2.86
N PRO A 12 -14.68 47.27 -2.06
CA PRO A 12 -14.57 47.55 -0.63
C PRO A 12 -14.03 46.34 0.14
N ARG A 13 -13.29 46.60 1.23
CA ARG A 13 -12.58 45.61 2.06
C ARG A 13 -13.48 44.47 2.57
N ALA A 14 -14.76 44.74 2.81
CA ALA A 14 -15.77 43.74 3.20
C ALA A 14 -16.09 42.73 2.09
N ALA A 15 -16.13 43.17 0.83
CA ALA A 15 -16.42 42.31 -0.33
C ALA A 15 -15.29 41.30 -0.60
N ARG A 16 -14.04 41.65 -0.27
CA ARG A 16 -12.88 40.73 -0.40
C ARG A 16 -12.92 39.56 0.57
N GLY A 17 -13.46 39.74 1.78
CA GLY A 17 -13.62 38.67 2.77
C GLY A 17 -14.72 37.66 2.41
N MET A 18 -15.87 38.16 1.93
CA MET A 18 -16.96 37.29 1.46
C MET A 18 -16.59 36.47 0.22
N LEU A 19 -15.85 37.06 -0.74
CA LEU A 19 -15.33 36.34 -1.90
C LEU A 19 -14.35 35.21 -1.48
N CYS A 20 -13.47 35.47 -0.50
CA CYS A 20 -12.56 34.46 0.02
C CYS A 20 -13.30 33.30 0.71
N GLN A 21 -14.33 33.60 1.51
CA GLN A 21 -15.15 32.59 2.18
C GLN A 21 -16.00 31.77 1.18
N GLN A 22 -16.55 32.41 0.14
CA GLN A 22 -17.22 31.72 -0.98
C GLN A 22 -16.25 30.83 -1.78
N GLN A 23 -15.02 31.28 -2.02
CA GLN A 23 -14.00 30.47 -2.69
C GLN A 23 -13.57 29.25 -1.84
N GLN A 24 -13.48 29.42 -0.52
CA GLN A 24 -13.20 28.31 0.41
C GLN A 24 -14.37 27.31 0.46
N GLN A 25 -15.62 27.78 0.43
CA GLN A 25 -16.79 26.90 0.38
C GLN A 25 -16.91 26.14 -0.95
N ALA A 26 -16.65 26.80 -2.09
CA ALA A 26 -16.70 26.16 -3.41
C ALA A 26 -15.58 25.13 -3.61
N THR A 27 -14.38 25.39 -3.09
CA THR A 27 -13.27 24.42 -3.11
C THR A 27 -13.57 23.21 -2.23
N PHE A 28 -14.19 23.39 -1.06
CA PHE A 28 -14.62 22.28 -0.19
C PHE A 28 -15.72 21.41 -0.82
N LEU A 29 -16.75 22.02 -1.43
CA LEU A 29 -17.83 21.30 -2.11
C LEU A 29 -17.31 20.53 -3.34
N SER A 30 -16.37 21.11 -4.09
CA SER A 30 -15.72 20.38 -5.20
C SER A 30 -14.85 19.21 -4.74
N PHE A 31 -14.21 19.32 -3.57
CA PHE A 31 -13.46 18.23 -2.95
C PHE A 31 -14.37 17.10 -2.46
N LEU A 32 -15.52 17.44 -1.88
CA LEU A 32 -16.55 16.46 -1.50
C LEU A 32 -17.15 15.76 -2.73
N GLY A 33 -17.45 16.49 -3.80
CA GLY A 33 -17.94 15.92 -5.05
C GLY A 33 -16.94 14.95 -5.68
N LYS A 34 -15.64 15.28 -5.67
CA LYS A 34 -14.56 14.40 -6.13
C LYS A 34 -14.42 13.14 -5.27
N ARG A 35 -14.63 13.23 -3.95
CA ARG A 35 -14.63 12.06 -3.05
C ARG A 35 -15.79 11.13 -3.32
N ALA A 36 -17.01 11.65 -3.42
CA ALA A 36 -18.20 10.84 -3.69
C ALA A 36 -18.11 10.12 -5.05
N ALA A 37 -17.61 10.80 -6.08
CA ALA A 37 -17.38 10.19 -7.39
C ALA A 37 -16.33 9.06 -7.33
N LYS A 38 -15.25 9.26 -6.55
CA LYS A 38 -14.23 8.22 -6.33
C LYS A 38 -14.80 7.00 -5.60
N GLU A 39 -15.62 7.22 -4.57
CA GLU A 39 -16.25 6.12 -3.84
C GLU A 39 -17.23 5.32 -4.71
N ALA A 40 -17.99 5.99 -5.58
CA ALA A 40 -18.88 5.32 -6.52
C ALA A 40 -18.08 4.50 -7.56
N PHE A 41 -16.97 5.05 -8.06
CA PHE A 41 -16.06 4.35 -8.96
C PHE A 41 -15.42 3.14 -8.28
N ASP A 42 -14.90 3.29 -7.06
CA ASP A 42 -14.29 2.20 -6.29
C ASP A 42 -15.30 1.08 -6.00
N LYS A 43 -16.58 1.41 -5.76
CA LYS A 43 -17.65 0.42 -5.63
C LYS A 43 -17.91 -0.32 -6.95
N GLY A 44 -17.94 0.40 -8.07
CA GLY A 44 -18.09 -0.20 -9.41
C GLY A 44 -16.93 -1.14 -9.74
N VAL A 45 -15.69 -0.72 -9.46
CA VAL A 45 -14.49 -1.55 -9.65
C VAL A 45 -14.53 -2.79 -8.78
N LYS A 46 -14.90 -2.67 -7.50
CA LYS A 46 -15.06 -3.82 -6.62
C LYS A 46 -16.12 -4.80 -7.12
N ALA A 47 -17.26 -4.31 -7.61
CA ALA A 47 -18.32 -5.16 -8.16
C ALA A 47 -17.87 -5.93 -9.42
N VAL A 48 -17.05 -5.32 -10.27
CA VAL A 48 -16.46 -6.02 -11.42
C VAL A 48 -15.44 -7.05 -10.97
N ALA A 49 -14.53 -6.66 -10.07
CA ALA A 49 -13.49 -7.54 -9.57
C ALA A 49 -14.05 -8.74 -8.80
N THR A 50 -15.18 -8.59 -8.12
CA THR A 50 -15.86 -9.72 -7.48
C THR A 50 -16.36 -10.76 -8.48
N VAL A 51 -16.79 -10.35 -9.67
CA VAL A 51 -17.23 -11.28 -10.71
C VAL A 51 -16.04 -11.97 -11.37
N LEU A 52 -14.91 -11.25 -11.51
CA LEU A 52 -13.72 -11.75 -12.19
C LEU A 52 -12.83 -12.62 -11.28
N ASP A 53 -12.74 -12.29 -10.00
CA ASP A 53 -11.93 -13.00 -9.01
C ASP A 53 -12.80 -13.59 -7.89
N GLY A 54 -13.14 -14.87 -8.03
CA GLY A 54 -13.94 -15.61 -7.05
C GLY A 54 -13.31 -15.65 -5.65
N LYS A 55 -11.99 -15.54 -5.54
CA LYS A 55 -11.28 -15.56 -4.25
C LYS A 55 -11.42 -14.26 -3.46
N TYR A 56 -11.45 -13.13 -4.15
CA TYR A 56 -11.77 -11.85 -3.52
C TYR A 56 -13.22 -11.84 -3.04
N MET A 57 -14.14 -12.44 -3.82
CA MET A 57 -15.51 -12.67 -3.36
C MET A 57 -15.58 -13.54 -2.11
N GLU A 58 -14.79 -14.61 -2.07
CA GLU A 58 -14.74 -15.50 -0.93
C GLU A 58 -14.31 -14.75 0.34
N SER A 59 -13.21 -14.00 0.28
CA SER A 59 -12.66 -13.26 1.44
C SER A 59 -13.54 -12.10 1.92
N HIS A 60 -14.14 -11.34 1.00
CA HIS A 60 -14.92 -10.14 1.36
C HIS A 60 -16.38 -10.41 1.67
N PHE A 61 -16.99 -11.40 1.01
CA PHE A 61 -18.42 -11.66 1.10
C PHE A 61 -18.68 -13.03 1.72
N VAL A 62 -18.11 -14.10 1.22
CA VAL A 62 -18.45 -15.44 1.72
C VAL A 62 -18.01 -15.64 3.17
N HIS A 63 -16.77 -15.28 3.52
CA HIS A 63 -16.26 -15.45 4.87
C HIS A 63 -17.03 -14.64 5.93
N PRO A 64 -17.33 -13.34 5.74
CA PRO A 64 -18.16 -12.57 6.67
C PRO A 64 -19.65 -12.94 6.67
N TYR A 65 -20.22 -13.32 5.51
CA TYR A 65 -21.63 -13.68 5.43
C TYR A 65 -21.92 -15.07 5.98
N LEU A 66 -21.04 -16.06 5.76
CA LEU A 66 -21.17 -17.39 6.37
C LEU A 66 -20.94 -17.32 7.88
N ASN A 67 -20.00 -16.48 8.31
CA ASN A 67 -19.60 -16.40 9.70
C ASN A 67 -19.98 -15.05 10.29
N LYS A 68 -21.24 -14.96 10.74
CA LYS A 68 -21.76 -13.81 11.51
C LYS A 68 -20.86 -13.42 12.70
N ASN A 69 -20.04 -14.36 13.17
CA ASN A 69 -19.15 -14.22 14.32
C ASN A 69 -17.73 -13.75 13.93
N ALA A 70 -17.51 -13.31 12.69
CA ALA A 70 -16.22 -12.76 12.27
C ALA A 70 -15.88 -11.48 13.05
N GLN A 71 -14.83 -11.54 13.87
CA GLN A 71 -14.33 -10.42 14.64
C GLN A 71 -13.22 -9.70 13.88
N PHE A 72 -13.29 -8.37 13.82
CA PHE A 72 -12.23 -7.53 13.29
C PHE A 72 -11.13 -7.36 14.34
N VAL A 73 -9.91 -7.77 14.00
CA VAL A 73 -8.76 -7.76 14.92
C VAL A 73 -7.91 -6.51 14.75
N GLY A 74 -7.74 -6.05 13.51
CA GLY A 74 -6.96 -4.84 13.22
C GLY A 74 -6.67 -4.62 11.74
N GLU A 75 -6.00 -3.51 11.46
CA GLU A 75 -5.54 -3.10 10.13
C GLU A 75 -4.02 -2.84 10.19
N ASP A 76 -3.30 -3.26 9.16
CA ASP A 76 -1.86 -3.02 9.06
C ASP A 76 -1.50 -1.68 8.38
N TYR A 77 -0.21 -1.36 8.34
CA TYR A 77 0.31 -0.17 7.63
C TYR A 77 -0.02 -0.16 6.12
N ASN A 78 -0.17 -1.32 5.50
CA ASN A 78 -0.52 -1.45 4.07
C ASN A 78 -2.02 -1.24 3.83
N GLY A 79 -2.84 -1.25 4.89
CA GLY A 79 -4.29 -1.16 4.87
C GLY A 79 -5.00 -2.50 4.65
N ASN A 80 -4.31 -3.62 4.85
CA ASN A 80 -4.93 -4.95 4.88
C ASN A 80 -5.64 -5.14 6.23
N LYS A 81 -6.78 -5.83 6.18
CA LYS A 81 -7.66 -6.04 7.34
C LYS A 81 -7.64 -7.49 7.77
N TYR A 82 -7.53 -7.71 9.07
CA TYR A 82 -7.39 -9.03 9.66
C TYR A 82 -8.64 -9.40 10.46
N TYR A 83 -9.09 -10.64 10.27
CA TYR A 83 -10.31 -11.17 10.87
C TYR A 83 -10.07 -12.53 11.51
N GLU A 84 -10.81 -12.79 12.59
CA GLU A 84 -10.76 -14.05 13.33
C GLU A 84 -12.17 -14.54 13.66
N ILE A 85 -12.35 -15.86 13.68
CA ILE A 85 -13.58 -16.52 14.14
C ILE A 85 -13.21 -17.55 15.21
N THR A 86 -13.74 -17.38 16.42
CA THR A 86 -13.42 -18.29 17.54
C THR A 86 -14.22 -19.60 17.51
N GLU A 87 -15.44 -19.59 16.95
CA GLU A 87 -16.38 -20.70 17.08
C GLU A 87 -16.98 -21.13 15.74
N GLY A 88 -17.19 -22.43 15.55
CA GLY A 88 -17.94 -22.99 14.43
C GLY A 88 -17.17 -23.16 13.11
N VAL A 89 -15.83 -23.01 13.12
CA VAL A 89 -14.99 -23.12 11.92
C VAL A 89 -13.89 -24.16 12.10
N LEU A 90 -13.53 -24.84 11.02
CA LEU A 90 -12.40 -25.77 10.99
C LEU A 90 -11.09 -25.07 11.36
N TYR A 91 -10.28 -25.74 12.20
CA TYR A 91 -8.95 -25.25 12.55
C TYR A 91 -8.10 -24.99 11.29
N GLY A 92 -7.39 -23.86 11.27
CA GLY A 92 -6.66 -23.35 10.09
C GLY A 92 -7.45 -22.41 9.15
N ARG A 93 -8.79 -22.36 9.20
CA ARG A 93 -9.61 -21.37 8.44
C ARG A 93 -10.22 -20.26 9.31
N HIS A 94 -9.93 -20.29 10.61
CA HIS A 94 -10.46 -19.35 11.58
C HIS A 94 -9.86 -17.94 11.48
N ARG A 95 -8.65 -17.79 10.90
CA ARG A 95 -8.00 -16.50 10.66
C ARG A 95 -7.81 -16.26 9.17
N TRP A 96 -8.12 -15.06 8.70
CA TRP A 96 -7.85 -14.66 7.32
C TRP A 96 -7.56 -13.17 7.20
N VAL A 97 -7.01 -12.81 6.05
CA VAL A 97 -6.69 -11.43 5.68
C VAL A 97 -7.53 -11.02 4.47
N VAL A 98 -7.98 -9.77 4.50
CA VAL A 98 -8.61 -9.09 3.39
C VAL A 98 -7.66 -8.00 2.93
N TYR A 99 -7.06 -8.21 1.75
CA TYR A 99 -6.12 -7.26 1.16
C TYR A 99 -6.83 -5.99 0.72
N LYS A 100 -6.10 -4.86 0.79
CA LYS A 100 -6.61 -3.57 0.33
C LYS A 100 -6.80 -3.53 -1.18
N ASP A 101 -5.81 -4.02 -1.91
CA ASP A 101 -5.78 -4.00 -3.36
C ASP A 101 -6.48 -5.24 -3.90
N VAL A 102 -7.33 -5.05 -4.92
CA VAL A 102 -8.21 -6.10 -5.43
C VAL A 102 -7.56 -6.90 -6.56
N PHE A 103 -6.77 -6.24 -7.42
CA PHE A 103 -6.18 -6.87 -8.61
C PHE A 103 -4.76 -7.38 -8.39
N ASP A 104 -3.92 -6.60 -7.70
CA ASP A 104 -2.50 -6.92 -7.50
C ASP A 104 -2.21 -7.31 -6.03
N TYR A 105 -3.09 -8.09 -5.40
CA TYR A 105 -2.82 -8.59 -4.06
C TYR A 105 -1.76 -9.70 -4.08
N SER A 106 -0.85 -9.66 -3.12
CA SER A 106 0.21 -10.65 -2.95
C SER A 106 0.27 -11.14 -1.51
N PRO A 107 0.46 -12.46 -1.26
CA PRO A 107 0.69 -12.98 0.08
C PRO A 107 1.89 -12.34 0.80
N ALA A 108 2.89 -11.90 0.03
CA ALA A 108 4.08 -11.25 0.58
C ALA A 108 3.85 -9.79 1.03
N SER A 109 2.66 -9.24 0.81
CA SER A 109 2.29 -7.90 1.28
C SER A 109 1.96 -7.84 2.77
N VAL A 110 1.75 -9.00 3.40
CA VAL A 110 1.54 -9.12 4.84
C VAL A 110 2.84 -8.77 5.59
N PRO A 111 2.83 -7.81 6.53
CA PRO A 111 4.02 -7.48 7.31
C PRO A 111 4.38 -8.58 8.31
N ALA A 112 5.63 -8.60 8.75
CA ALA A 112 6.17 -9.65 9.63
C ALA A 112 5.40 -9.80 10.96
N GLU A 113 4.89 -8.70 11.52
CA GLU A 113 4.11 -8.69 12.76
C GLU A 113 2.79 -9.48 12.63
N TRP A 114 2.11 -9.32 11.49
CA TRP A 114 0.83 -9.98 11.20
C TRP A 114 1.02 -11.40 10.64
N HIS A 115 2.16 -11.67 10.01
CA HIS A 115 2.50 -12.99 9.46
C HIS A 115 2.52 -14.08 10.55
N GLY A 116 3.10 -13.79 11.73
CA GLY A 116 3.14 -14.76 12.84
C GLY A 116 1.74 -15.15 13.33
N TRP A 117 0.88 -14.15 13.52
CA TRP A 117 -0.49 -14.36 13.98
C TRP A 117 -1.36 -15.08 12.93
N LEU A 118 -1.26 -14.70 11.65
CA LEU A 118 -2.01 -15.30 10.56
C LEU A 118 -1.69 -16.79 10.36
N HIS A 119 -0.44 -17.19 10.61
CA HIS A 119 0.04 -18.57 10.49
C HIS A 119 -0.05 -19.38 11.79
N ASN A 120 -0.73 -18.87 12.82
CA ASN A 120 -0.86 -19.51 14.14
C ASN A 120 0.49 -19.84 14.79
N ILE A 121 1.52 -19.03 14.51
CA ILE A 121 2.82 -19.12 15.22
C ILE A 121 2.66 -18.50 16.60
N ASN A 122 1.92 -17.39 16.67
CA ASN A 122 1.59 -16.67 17.90
C ASN A 122 0.06 -16.55 18.02
N ASP A 123 -0.46 -16.60 19.25
CA ASP A 123 -1.88 -16.38 19.52
C ASP A 123 -2.25 -14.90 19.63
N ASP A 124 -1.30 -14.08 20.09
CA ASP A 124 -1.50 -12.65 20.25
C ASP A 124 -1.35 -11.88 18.94
N ALA A 125 -2.36 -11.08 18.62
CA ALA A 125 -2.32 -10.15 17.49
C ALA A 125 -1.44 -8.92 17.80
N PRO A 126 -0.79 -8.32 16.79
CA PRO A 126 0.01 -7.09 16.94
C PRO A 126 -0.76 -5.88 17.46
N THR A 127 -2.10 -5.89 17.38
CA THR A 127 -2.94 -4.88 18.02
C THR A 127 -2.87 -4.94 19.55
N ARG A 128 -2.68 -6.14 20.12
CA ARG A 128 -2.69 -6.38 21.58
C ARG A 128 -1.30 -6.28 22.19
N VAL A 129 -0.28 -6.76 21.46
CA VAL A 129 1.10 -6.83 21.93
C VAL A 129 2.00 -6.03 21.02
N LYS A 130 2.83 -5.16 21.61
CA LYS A 130 3.86 -4.42 20.88
C LYS A 130 4.98 -5.37 20.48
N PHE A 131 5.18 -5.54 19.18
CA PHE A 131 6.33 -6.29 18.66
C PHE A 131 7.62 -5.47 18.75
N LEU A 132 8.72 -6.15 19.05
CA LEU A 132 10.05 -5.55 19.07
C LEU A 132 10.48 -5.20 17.65
N GLU A 133 10.72 -3.92 17.38
CA GLU A 133 11.27 -3.50 16.11
C GLU A 133 12.77 -3.85 16.03
N PRO A 134 13.26 -4.41 14.90
CA PRO A 134 14.67 -4.65 14.72
C PRO A 134 15.44 -3.33 14.60
N SER A 135 16.71 -3.33 15.01
CA SER A 135 17.59 -2.16 14.91
C SER A 135 17.80 -1.66 13.47
N TYR A 136 17.59 -2.53 12.48
CA TYR A 136 17.60 -2.17 11.06
C TYR A 136 16.42 -2.80 10.33
N LYS A 137 15.77 -2.04 9.44
CA LYS A 137 14.68 -2.51 8.58
C LYS A 137 14.93 -2.06 7.14
N ALA A 138 15.03 -3.02 6.23
CA ALA A 138 15.04 -2.72 4.79
C ALA A 138 13.60 -2.57 4.28
N PRO A 139 13.32 -1.64 3.35
CA PRO A 139 12.02 -1.56 2.72
C PRO A 139 11.75 -2.83 1.90
N ALA A 140 10.53 -3.36 1.96
CA ALA A 140 10.12 -4.47 1.12
C ALA A 140 10.13 -4.03 -0.36
N VAL A 141 10.87 -4.74 -1.20
CA VAL A 141 10.95 -4.45 -2.64
C VAL A 141 10.10 -5.48 -3.38
N SER A 142 8.94 -5.08 -3.90
CA SER A 142 8.00 -5.99 -4.58
C SER A 142 8.19 -6.11 -6.10
N TYR A 143 9.20 -5.44 -6.68
CA TYR A 143 9.34 -5.35 -8.13
C TYR A 143 10.08 -6.53 -8.78
N LYS A 144 9.40 -7.19 -9.72
CA LYS A 144 9.89 -8.30 -10.58
C LYS A 144 11.21 -8.01 -11.30
N TYR A 145 11.48 -6.75 -11.65
CA TYR A 145 12.70 -6.35 -12.39
C TYR A 145 13.83 -5.81 -11.50
N LEU A 146 13.54 -5.48 -10.24
CA LEU A 146 14.49 -4.97 -9.25
C LEU A 146 14.79 -6.00 -8.16
N GLY A 147 14.57 -7.29 -8.44
CA GLY A 147 14.88 -8.37 -7.51
C GLY A 147 16.36 -8.37 -7.10
N TYR A 148 16.65 -8.90 -5.92
CA TYR A 148 18.01 -9.00 -5.41
C TYR A 148 18.91 -9.76 -6.39
N GLN A 149 20.05 -9.13 -6.73
CA GLN A 149 21.05 -9.75 -7.58
C GLN A 149 22.26 -10.15 -6.74
N PRO A 150 22.72 -11.41 -6.81
CA PRO A 150 23.90 -11.83 -6.07
C PRO A 150 25.13 -11.11 -6.60
N LYS A 151 26.13 -10.92 -5.74
CA LYS A 151 27.35 -10.12 -6.00
C LYS A 151 28.16 -10.55 -7.23
N GLY A 152 27.89 -11.74 -7.77
CA GLY A 152 28.56 -12.34 -8.92
C GLY A 152 27.77 -12.27 -10.23
N SER A 153 26.53 -11.78 -10.17
CA SER A 153 25.64 -11.76 -11.32
C SER A 153 26.17 -10.81 -12.39
N TYR A 154 26.13 -11.25 -13.65
CA TYR A 154 26.45 -10.37 -14.78
C TYR A 154 25.46 -9.20 -14.89
N ARG A 155 24.18 -9.43 -14.54
CA ARG A 155 23.13 -8.40 -14.58
C ARG A 155 23.40 -7.21 -13.64
N GLN A 156 24.25 -7.40 -12.63
CA GLN A 156 24.55 -6.35 -11.63
C GLN A 156 25.32 -5.18 -12.25
N LYS A 157 26.17 -5.47 -13.24
CA LYS A 157 26.88 -4.46 -14.04
C LYS A 157 25.90 -3.66 -14.90
N LEU A 158 24.95 -4.36 -15.53
CA LEU A 158 23.99 -3.77 -16.46
C LEU A 158 22.92 -2.93 -15.76
N ALA A 159 22.41 -3.39 -14.62
CA ALA A 159 21.25 -2.78 -13.95
C ALA A 159 21.60 -1.66 -12.97
N LEU A 160 22.78 -1.72 -12.33
CA LEU A 160 23.14 -0.83 -11.22
C LEU A 160 24.54 -0.19 -11.38
N GLY A 161 25.23 -0.45 -12.50
CA GLY A 161 26.61 -0.01 -12.72
C GLY A 161 27.62 -0.59 -11.71
N ARG A 162 27.20 -1.56 -10.89
CA ARG A 162 28.04 -2.14 -9.83
C ARG A 162 28.96 -3.21 -10.42
N ALA A 163 30.25 -3.13 -10.11
CA ALA A 163 31.22 -4.15 -10.53
C ALA A 163 30.89 -5.50 -9.90
N LYS A 164 31.11 -6.58 -10.67
CA LYS A 164 31.01 -7.96 -10.19
C LYS A 164 32.06 -8.19 -9.11
N ARG A 165 31.66 -8.76 -7.96
CA ARG A 165 32.60 -9.13 -6.90
C ARG A 165 33.58 -10.18 -7.41
N ASN A 166 34.86 -9.95 -7.17
CA ASN A 166 35.91 -10.94 -7.38
C ASN A 166 36.03 -11.83 -6.13
N TRP A 167 36.05 -13.15 -6.31
CA TRP A 167 36.22 -14.15 -5.23
C TRP A 167 37.58 -14.86 -5.29
N LYS A 168 38.49 -14.43 -6.17
CA LYS A 168 39.85 -14.98 -6.19
C LYS A 168 40.50 -14.76 -4.82
N LYS A 169 40.96 -15.85 -4.21
CA LYS A 169 41.68 -15.85 -2.93
C LYS A 169 43.18 -15.57 -3.09
N TYR A 170 43.66 -15.67 -4.32
CA TYR A 170 45.03 -15.41 -4.70
C TYR A 170 45.07 -14.24 -5.68
N GLU A 171 46.17 -13.52 -5.66
CA GLU A 171 46.45 -12.48 -6.65
C GLU A 171 47.29 -13.11 -7.76
N ALA A 172 46.85 -12.92 -9.00
CA ALA A 172 47.62 -13.39 -10.14
C ALA A 172 48.78 -12.41 -10.38
N TRP A 173 49.99 -12.94 -10.54
CA TRP A 173 51.13 -12.12 -10.93
C TRP A 173 50.84 -11.43 -12.28
N THR A 174 51.04 -10.10 -12.33
CA THR A 174 50.83 -9.30 -13.54
C THR A 174 52.20 -8.86 -14.06
N PRO A 175 52.59 -9.22 -15.31
CA PRO A 175 53.89 -8.87 -15.84
C PRO A 175 54.04 -7.35 -16.07
N PRO A 176 55.24 -6.78 -15.94
CA PRO A 176 55.48 -5.39 -16.32
C PRO A 176 55.27 -5.21 -17.83
N ALA A 177 54.67 -4.09 -18.23
CA ALA A 177 54.56 -3.71 -19.64
C ALA A 177 55.95 -3.48 -20.22
N LYS A 178 56.16 -3.91 -21.46
CA LYS A 178 57.42 -3.72 -22.21
C LYS A 178 57.61 -2.29 -22.67
#